data_AF-A0A9Q9M7H7-F1
#
_entry.id   AF-A0A9Q9M7H7-F1
#
_cell.length_a   1.000
_cell.length_b   1.000
_cell.length_c   1.000
_cell.angle_alpha   90.00
_cell.angle_beta   90.00
_cell.angle_gamma   90.00
#
_symmetry.space_group_name_H-M   'P 1'
#
loop_
_entity.id
_entity.type
_entity.pdbx_description
1 polymer ?
#
loop_
_entity_poly.entity_id
_entity_poly.type
_entity_poly.pdbx_seq_one_letter_code
_entity_poly.pdbx_strand_id
1 'polypeptide(L)' 'MKYLVIVSVVFGISEQEPVLKVRVLDSQEQCPSAARALLDQLDDPFAGTQRVSCRPLAEGA' A
#
# COMPACT_ATOMS: atom_id res chain seq x y z
N MET A 1 12.60 1.47 14.98
CA MET A 1 11.57 2.43 14.55
C MET A 1 10.71 1.75 13.51
N LYS A 2 9.38 1.64 13.70
CA LYS A 2 8.51 0.96 12.73
C LYS A 2 8.03 1.92 11.65
N TYR A 3 7.70 1.39 10.49
CA TYR A 3 7.19 2.11 9.34
C TYR A 3 5.86 1.50 8.90
N LEU A 4 4.98 2.33 8.37
CA LEU A 4 3.71 1.92 7.78
C LEU A 4 3.81 2.14 6.27
N VAL A 5 3.65 1.06 5.50
CA VAL A 5 3.41 1.14 4.05
C VAL A 5 1.92 0.97 3.79
N ILE A 6 1.37 1.91 3.04
CA ILE A 6 -0.02 1.95 2.61
C ILE A 6 -0.02 1.91 1.09
N VAL A 7 -0.69 0.92 0.52
CA VAL A 7 -0.94 0.81 -0.91
C VAL A 7 -2.45 0.94 -1.11
N SER A 8 -2.87 1.89 -1.93
CA SER A 8 -4.25 2.01 -2.37
C SER A 8 -4.37 1.97 -3.89
N VAL A 9 -5.40 1.32 -4.39
CA VAL A 9 -5.74 1.30 -5.81
C VAL A 9 -7.17 1.76 -5.96
N VAL A 10 -7.35 2.86 -6.70
CA VAL A 10 -8.67 3.38 -7.06
C VAL A 10 -8.93 2.98 -8.50
N PHE A 11 -9.90 2.08 -8.71
CA PHE A 11 -10.29 1.63 -10.04
C PHE A 11 -11.04 2.75 -10.77
N GLY A 12 -10.75 2.90 -12.07
CA GLY A 12 -11.48 3.85 -12.93
C GLY A 12 -12.87 3.37 -13.34
N ILE A 13 -13.26 2.16 -12.90
CA ILE A 13 -14.46 1.45 -13.30
C ILE A 13 -15.45 1.51 -12.13
N SER A 14 -16.67 2.02 -12.38
CA SER A 14 -17.66 2.38 -11.35
C SER A 14 -18.10 1.26 -10.40
N GLU A 15 -17.87 0.00 -10.75
CA GLU A 15 -18.38 -1.16 -10.00
C GLU A 15 -17.33 -1.82 -9.10
N GLN A 16 -16.08 -1.37 -9.14
CA GLN A 16 -14.99 -1.97 -8.35
C GLN A 16 -14.67 -1.10 -7.14
N GLU A 17 -14.80 -1.67 -5.94
CA GLU A 17 -14.45 -0.99 -4.71
C GLU A 17 -12.94 -0.70 -4.64
N PRO A 18 -12.52 0.46 -4.11
CA PRO A 18 -11.10 0.76 -3.96
C PRO A 18 -10.46 -0.21 -2.98
N VAL A 19 -9.28 -0.72 -3.35
CA VAL A 19 -8.54 -1.65 -2.49
C VAL A 19 -7.51 -0.88 -1.69
N LEU A 20 -7.48 -1.13 -0.37
CA LEU A 20 -6.49 -0.61 0.56
C LEU A 20 -5.74 -1.78 1.21
N LYS A 21 -4.41 -1.78 1.11
CA LYS A 21 -3.53 -2.75 1.75
C LYS A 21 -2.51 -2.01 2.60
N VAL A 22 -2.33 -2.47 3.83
CA VAL A 22 -1.47 -1.82 4.82
C VAL A 22 -0.54 -2.85 5.44
N ARG A 23 0.73 -2.50 5.63
CA ARG A 23 1.71 -3.35 6.30
C ARG A 23 2.65 -2.53 7.18
N VAL A 24 2.96 -3.08 8.35
CA VAL A 24 3.99 -2.53 9.25
C VAL A 24 5.33 -3.17 8.93
N LEU A 25 6.38 -2.35 8.91
CA LEU A 25 7.75 -2.70 8.55
C LEU A 25 8.72 -2.25 9.63
N ASP A 26 9.85 -2.93 9.77
CA ASP A 26 10.86 -2.59 10.77
C ASP A 26 11.89 -1.57 10.26
N SER A 27 11.93 -1.31 8.95
CA SER A 27 12.79 -0.30 8.33
C SER A 27 12.12 0.33 7.10
N GLN A 28 12.44 1.60 6.85
CA GLN A 28 12.01 2.35 5.66
C GLN A 28 12.48 1.69 4.36
N GLU A 29 13.67 1.08 4.37
CA GLU A 29 14.27 0.45 3.18
C GLU A 29 13.43 -0.73 2.65
N GLN A 30 12.59 -1.31 3.51
CA GLN A 30 11.69 -2.39 3.14
C GLN A 30 10.44 -1.89 2.38
N CYS A 31 10.15 -0.58 2.40
CA CYS A 31 8.95 -0.02 1.77
C CYS A 31 8.78 -0.33 0.28
N PRO A 32 9.79 -0.15 -0.62
CA PRO A 32 9.61 -0.47 -2.03
C PRO A 32 9.26 -1.95 -2.27
N SER A 33 9.99 -2.87 -1.63
CA SER A 33 9.75 -4.31 -1.74
C SER A 33 8.39 -4.71 -1.16
N ALA A 34 8.01 -4.14 -0.01
CA ALA A 34 6.72 -4.40 0.62
C ALA A 34 5.56 -3.84 -0.19
N ALA A 35 5.68 -2.63 -0.73
CA ALA A 35 4.66 -2.05 -1.61
C ALA A 35 4.45 -2.92 -2.85
N ARG A 36 5.54 -3.41 -3.45
CA ARG A 36 5.44 -4.32 -4.59
C ARG A 36 4.73 -5.63 -4.23
N ALA A 37 5.11 -6.25 -3.12
CA ALA A 37 4.46 -7.48 -2.64
C ALA A 37 2.97 -7.28 -2.30
N LEU A 38 2.55 -6.08 -1.90
CA LEU A 38 1.13 -5.76 -1.66
C LEU A 38 0.37 -5.54 -2.97
N LEU A 39 1.01 -4.96 -3.99
CA LEU A 39 0.42 -4.82 -5.32
C LEU A 39 0.28 -6.17 -6.03
N ASP A 40 1.26 -7.07 -5.90
CA ASP A 40 1.20 -8.41 -6.49
C ASP A 40 0.11 -9.31 -5.86
N GLN A 41 -0.44 -8.93 -4.70
CA GLN A 41 -1.60 -9.59 -4.07
C GLN A 41 -2.95 -9.11 -4.62
N LEU A 42 -2.96 -8.11 -5.51
CA LEU A 42 -4.18 -7.62 -6.14
C LEU A 42 -4.44 -8.45 -7.39
N ASP A 43 -5.69 -8.88 -7.58
CA ASP A 43 -6.08 -9.61 -8.79
C ASP A 43 -5.89 -8.79 -10.07
N ASP A 44 -6.05 -7.46 -9.99
CA ASP A 44 -5.75 -6.53 -11.09
C ASP A 44 -5.09 -5.24 -10.56
N PRO A 45 -3.76 -5.22 -10.38
CA PRO A 45 -3.08 -4.05 -9.82
C PRO A 45 -3.04 -2.86 -10.79
N PHE A 46 -3.29 -3.07 -12.08
CA PHE A 46 -3.14 -2.05 -13.13
C PHE A 46 -4.48 -1.48 -13.64
N ALA A 47 -5.62 -2.06 -13.26
CA ALA A 47 -6.95 -1.54 -13.58
C ALA A 47 -7.30 -0.19 -12.90
N GLY A 48 -6.38 0.39 -12.13
CA GLY A 48 -6.63 1.61 -11.37
C GLY A 48 -5.42 2.50 -11.15
N THR A 49 -5.67 3.66 -10.54
CA THR A 49 -4.62 4.58 -10.08
C THR A 49 -4.06 4.07 -8.76
N GLN A 50 -2.79 3.67 -8.76
CA GLN A 50 -2.08 3.21 -7.58
C GLN A 50 -1.49 4.39 -6.81
N ARG A 51 -1.61 4.36 -5.48
CA ARG A 51 -0.93 5.29 -4.58
C ARG A 51 -0.21 4.49 -3.50
N VAL A 52 1.07 4.79 -3.31
CA VAL A 52 1.91 4.18 -2.28
C VAL A 52 2.37 5.28 -1.31
N SER A 53 2.15 5.08 -0.02
CA SER A 53 2.68 5.95 1.03
C SER A 53 3.48 5.12 2.03
N CYS A 54 4.71 5.53 2.30
CA CYS A 54 5.55 4.96 3.34
C CYS A 54 5.83 6.06 4.37
N ARG A 55 5.41 5.84 5.62
CA ARG A 55 5.56 6.82 6.70
C ARG A 55 6.08 6.15 7.97
N PRO A 56 6.88 6.82 8.81
CA PRO A 56 7.21 6.30 10.13
C PRO A 56 5.91 6.10 10.92
N LEU A 57 5.79 4.96 11.58
CA LEU A 57 4.70 4.71 12.50
C LEU A 57 5.01 5.54 13.74
N ALA A 58 4.32 6.67 13.91
CA ALA A 58 4.42 7.43 15.14
C ALA A 58 3.92 6.53 16.28
N GLU A 59 4.79 6.26 17.26
CA GLU A 59 4.40 5.62 18.51
C GLU A 59 3.55 6.62 19.30
N GLY A 60 2.25 6.66 19.03
CA GLY A 60 1.28 7.46 19.79
C GLY A 60 0.38 8.34 18.93
N ALA A 61 -0.88 7.93 18.84
CA ALA A 61 -2.03 8.81 19.00
C ALA A 61 -2.85 8.28 20.17
#